data_AF-A0A5N6W1D9-F1
#
_entry.id   AF-A0A5N6W1D9-F1
#
_cell.length_a   1.000
_cell.length_b   1.000
_cell.length_c   1.000
_cell.angle_alpha   90.00
_cell.angle_beta   90.00
_cell.angle_gamma   90.00
#
_symmetry.space_group_name_H-M   'P 1'
#
loop_
_entity.id
_entity.type
_entity.pdbx_description
1 polymer ?
#
loop_
_entity_poly.entity_id
_entity_poly.type
_entity_poly.pdbx_seq_one_letter_code
_entity_poly.pdbx_strand_id
1 'polypeptide(L)'
;MTPLPGSNRAMLVALWLMFALLIGFSDGHARSIRRHGGLKNPSRPIKAVSLCGLGCPSCAAGSKAAPKVSTPKNGIKSGSLPKRVLTKPEDENFDGDVDAFLVSQYMRVDWMPSSQQSLSSGLFRELGNVKFNLAVQDLHGCTSVIVVSEKGVWMSHMWENPAFGTEGPSGECREHIPGLTQFTGNGGAYIAAYKPFAYIFYPTGTQNLNYDRAYTARINQFSQKLQRLIPLKAPPLIYQYDCTRGNMMEARGKVLFQYEPNERVMQTNDGPLQQAQSRLWLENRPTYVHQRYWPAWPWQMVAGNANQKRDTASGTPSSTPNSTLDDPETTLTRQIFPTLDTLSTISLDDSREYSHTTLDETPIASPASEAKPDSLIDI
;
A
#
# COMPACT_ATOMS: atom_id res chain seq x y z
N MET A 1 -59.05 -43.62 -18.69
CA MET A 1 -57.82 -44.08 -18.04
C MET A 1 -56.66 -43.27 -18.59
N THR A 2 -56.14 -42.32 -17.81
CA THR A 2 -54.85 -41.64 -18.04
C THR A 2 -54.35 -41.18 -16.66
N PRO A 3 -53.13 -41.56 -16.22
CA PRO A 3 -52.56 -41.11 -14.95
C PRO A 3 -51.77 -39.80 -15.13
N LEU A 4 -51.82 -38.94 -14.11
CA LEU A 4 -51.07 -37.68 -14.03
C LEU A 4 -49.56 -37.92 -13.77
N PRO A 5 -48.67 -37.01 -14.25
CA PRO A 5 -47.22 -37.14 -14.11
C PRO A 5 -46.72 -36.72 -12.72
N GLY A 6 -45.85 -37.57 -12.16
CA GLY A 6 -45.27 -37.44 -10.83
C GLY A 6 -44.11 -36.45 -10.71
N SER A 7 -44.27 -35.54 -9.74
CA SER A 7 -43.29 -34.85 -8.88
C SER A 7 -41.78 -35.02 -9.15
N ASN A 8 -41.20 -34.06 -9.88
CA ASN A 8 -39.74 -33.84 -9.98
C ASN A 8 -39.10 -33.29 -8.68
N ARG A 9 -39.88 -33.03 -7.63
CA ARG A 9 -39.37 -32.44 -6.37
C ARG A 9 -38.61 -33.44 -5.51
N ALA A 10 -38.99 -34.72 -5.52
CA ALA A 10 -38.32 -35.73 -4.71
C ALA A 10 -36.87 -35.99 -5.16
N MET A 11 -36.63 -35.91 -6.48
CA MET A 11 -35.30 -36.17 -7.05
C MET A 11 -34.30 -35.04 -6.74
N LEU A 12 -34.75 -33.78 -6.73
CA LEU A 12 -33.91 -32.63 -6.39
C LEU A 12 -33.50 -32.62 -4.91
N VAL A 13 -34.39 -33.04 -4.00
CA VAL A 13 -34.09 -33.14 -2.56
C VAL A 13 -33.07 -34.26 -2.30
N ALA A 14 -33.19 -35.40 -3.00
CA ALA A 14 -32.23 -36.49 -2.89
C ALA A 14 -30.83 -36.10 -3.40
N LEU A 15 -30.76 -35.38 -4.52
CA LEU A 15 -29.48 -34.90 -5.08
C LEU A 15 -28.78 -33.91 -4.15
N TRP A 16 -29.54 -33.04 -3.48
CA TRP A 16 -28.98 -32.07 -2.53
C TRP A 16 -28.44 -32.74 -1.26
N LEU A 17 -29.14 -33.74 -0.72
CA LEU A 17 -28.69 -34.52 0.44
C LEU A 17 -27.41 -35.31 0.16
N MET A 18 -27.26 -35.87 -1.05
CA MET A 18 -26.03 -36.57 -1.45
C MET A 18 -24.84 -35.62 -1.58
N PHE A 19 -25.07 -34.38 -2.03
CA PHE A 19 -24.01 -33.37 -2.12
C PHE A 19 -23.57 -32.86 -0.74
N ALA A 20 -24.51 -32.72 0.21
CA ALA A 20 -24.20 -32.33 1.58
C ALA A 20 -23.39 -33.39 2.35
N LEU A 21 -23.61 -34.67 2.08
CA LEU A 21 -22.87 -35.77 2.71
C LEU A 21 -21.45 -35.95 2.15
N LEU A 22 -21.16 -35.49 0.93
CA LEU A 22 -19.84 -35.60 0.32
C LEU A 22 -18.84 -34.53 0.76
N ILE A 23 -19.29 -33.45 1.40
CA ILE A 23 -18.43 -32.32 1.81
C ILE A 23 -18.00 -32.44 3.29
N GLY A 24 -18.58 -33.36 4.05
CA GLY A 24 -18.47 -33.39 5.51
C GLY A 24 -17.57 -34.48 6.11
N PHE A 25 -16.34 -34.70 5.67
CA PHE A 25 -15.31 -35.39 6.48
C PHE A 25 -13.88 -35.00 6.07
N SER A 26 -13.27 -34.10 6.84
CA SER A 26 -11.81 -34.07 7.03
C SER A 26 -11.51 -33.48 8.40
N ASP A 27 -11.55 -34.35 9.42
CA ASP A 27 -11.04 -34.06 10.76
C ASP A 27 -9.55 -33.72 10.69
N GLY A 28 -9.22 -32.47 11.02
CA GLY A 28 -7.85 -31.97 11.16
C GLY A 28 -7.53 -31.66 12.61
N HIS A 29 -6.90 -32.62 13.29
CA HIS A 29 -6.37 -32.54 14.65
C HIS A 29 -5.67 -31.21 15.01
N ALA A 30 -6.04 -30.68 16.18
CA ALA A 30 -5.27 -29.67 16.90
C ALA A 30 -3.91 -30.24 17.34
N ARG A 31 -2.80 -29.71 16.80
CA ARG A 31 -1.46 -29.88 17.38
C ARG A 31 -1.00 -28.59 18.05
N SER A 32 -0.95 -28.66 19.36
CA SER A 32 -0.12 -27.83 20.25
C SER A 32 1.35 -28.01 19.92
N ILE A 33 2.10 -26.93 19.69
CA ILE A 33 3.56 -26.90 19.86
C ILE A 33 3.97 -25.61 20.56
N ARG A 34 4.61 -25.79 21.71
CA ARG A 34 5.33 -24.78 22.49
C ARG A 34 6.83 -24.95 22.24
N ARG A 35 7.52 -23.80 22.10
CA ARG A 35 8.93 -23.49 22.38
C ARG A 35 10.08 -23.85 21.41
N HIS A 36 10.86 -22.78 21.18
CA HIS A 36 12.31 -22.62 21.01
C HIS A 36 13.05 -23.25 19.83
N GLY A 37 13.73 -22.37 19.08
CA GLY A 37 14.87 -22.74 18.24
C GLY A 37 15.22 -21.61 17.27
N GLY A 38 16.25 -20.84 17.58
CA GLY A 38 16.78 -19.84 16.66
C GLY A 38 17.36 -20.47 15.39
N LEU A 39 17.10 -19.83 14.25
CA LEU A 39 17.69 -20.08 12.93
C LEU A 39 17.82 -18.70 12.28
N LYS A 40 19.02 -18.08 12.29
CA LYS A 40 20.01 -18.14 11.21
C LYS A 40 19.39 -17.93 9.82
N ASN A 41 19.66 -16.74 9.27
CA ASN A 41 19.41 -16.35 7.88
C ASN A 41 19.82 -17.45 6.89
N PRO A 42 18.96 -17.84 5.94
CA PRO A 42 19.41 -18.49 4.73
C PRO A 42 19.84 -17.45 3.69
N SER A 43 21.03 -17.67 3.15
CA SER A 43 21.59 -17.06 1.96
C SER A 43 20.74 -17.35 0.72
N ARG A 44 20.54 -16.34 -0.13
CA ARG A 44 20.13 -16.51 -1.54
C ARG A 44 21.18 -17.36 -2.27
N PRO A 45 20.75 -18.15 -3.27
CA PRO A 45 20.97 -17.66 -4.63
C PRO A 45 19.70 -17.70 -5.48
N ILE A 46 19.46 -16.57 -6.15
CA ILE A 46 18.54 -16.44 -7.27
C ILE A 46 19.17 -17.16 -8.47
N LYS A 47 18.49 -18.17 -9.01
CA LYS A 47 18.60 -18.52 -10.42
C LYS A 47 17.21 -18.43 -11.02
N ALA A 48 17.00 -17.38 -11.79
CA ALA A 48 15.92 -17.33 -12.77
C ALA A 48 16.56 -17.46 -14.17
N VAL A 49 15.69 -17.79 -15.13
CA VAL A 49 15.87 -17.83 -16.59
C VAL A 49 16.09 -19.22 -17.20
N SER A 50 15.00 -19.74 -17.77
CA SER A 50 15.02 -20.26 -19.14
C SER A 50 13.79 -19.70 -19.85
N LEU A 51 13.99 -18.64 -20.62
CA LEU A 51 13.07 -18.18 -21.66
C LEU A 51 13.52 -18.86 -22.96
N CYS A 52 12.59 -19.49 -23.66
CA CYS A 52 12.65 -20.05 -25.02
C CYS A 52 14.05 -20.38 -25.58
N GLY A 53 14.32 -21.68 -25.77
CA GLY A 53 15.48 -22.12 -26.53
C GLY A 53 15.47 -21.61 -27.97
N LEU A 54 16.67 -21.36 -28.52
CA LEU A 54 16.90 -21.09 -29.94
C LEU A 54 16.22 -22.18 -30.79
N GLY A 55 15.07 -21.86 -31.41
CA GLY A 55 14.35 -22.77 -32.30
C GLY A 55 12.83 -22.94 -32.07
N CYS A 56 12.18 -22.14 -31.21
CA CYS A 56 10.73 -22.25 -31.01
C CYS A 56 9.92 -21.74 -32.23
N PRO A 57 9.18 -22.58 -32.96
CA PRO A 57 8.47 -22.19 -34.19
C PRO A 57 7.25 -21.29 -33.95
N SER A 58 6.75 -21.22 -32.71
CA SER A 58 5.56 -20.44 -32.33
C SER A 58 5.82 -18.95 -32.13
N CYS A 59 7.06 -18.47 -32.28
CA CYS A 59 7.41 -17.05 -32.18
C CYS A 59 7.55 -16.35 -33.54
N ALA A 60 7.35 -17.05 -34.65
CA ALA A 60 7.55 -16.51 -36.00
C ALA A 60 6.22 -16.13 -36.68
N ALA A 61 5.46 -15.17 -36.13
CA ALA A 61 4.41 -14.48 -36.88
C ALA A 61 3.96 -13.19 -36.16
N GLY A 62 4.07 -12.05 -36.85
CA GLY A 62 3.29 -10.84 -36.52
C GLY A 62 4.09 -9.65 -36.01
N SER A 63 4.86 -9.01 -36.89
CA SER A 63 5.41 -7.67 -36.67
C SER A 63 4.29 -6.61 -36.75
N LYS A 64 3.70 -6.26 -35.61
CA LYS A 64 3.21 -4.89 -35.35
C LYS A 64 4.03 -4.36 -34.18
N ALA A 65 4.62 -3.18 -34.39
CA ALA A 65 5.65 -2.59 -33.54
C ALA A 65 5.28 -2.70 -32.04
N ALA A 66 6.01 -3.54 -31.32
CA ALA A 66 5.94 -3.60 -29.87
C ALA A 66 6.40 -2.25 -29.30
N PRO A 67 5.76 -1.74 -28.23
CA PRO A 67 6.26 -0.57 -27.53
C PRO A 67 7.72 -0.82 -27.12
N LYS A 68 8.59 0.14 -27.44
CA LYS A 68 10.00 0.11 -27.07
C LYS A 68 10.10 0.10 -25.55
N VAL A 69 10.20 -1.09 -24.95
CA VAL A 69 10.70 -1.25 -23.58
C VAL A 69 12.16 -0.81 -23.63
N SER A 70 12.45 0.37 -23.08
CA SER A 70 13.80 0.88 -22.94
C SER A 70 14.58 -0.08 -22.03
N THR A 71 15.42 -0.92 -22.64
CA THR A 71 16.46 -1.63 -21.88
C THR A 71 17.40 -0.56 -21.31
N PRO A 72 17.61 -0.51 -19.98
CA PRO A 72 18.52 0.46 -19.38
C PRO A 72 19.92 0.27 -19.98
N LYS A 73 20.51 1.38 -20.45
CA LYS A 73 21.87 1.39 -21.00
C LYS A 73 22.85 0.99 -19.87
N ASN A 74 23.29 -0.26 -19.90
CA ASN A 74 24.28 -0.82 -18.98
C ASN A 74 25.70 -0.31 -19.27
N GLY A 75 25.92 1.00 -19.19
CA GLY A 75 27.24 1.56 -18.99
C GLY A 75 27.56 1.49 -17.50
N ILE A 76 28.18 0.40 -17.04
CA ILE A 76 28.62 0.26 -15.64
C ILE A 76 29.76 1.25 -15.41
N LYS A 77 29.42 2.49 -15.04
CA LYS A 77 30.36 3.43 -14.46
C LYS A 77 30.73 2.91 -13.08
N SER A 78 31.95 2.37 -12.99
CA SER A 78 32.59 1.97 -11.74
C SER A 78 32.50 3.09 -10.70
N GLY A 79 31.74 2.87 -9.63
CA GLY A 79 31.83 3.67 -8.39
C GLY A 79 30.60 4.44 -7.93
N SER A 80 29.43 4.35 -8.58
CA SER A 80 28.25 5.00 -8.00
C SER A 80 27.76 4.22 -6.78
N LEU A 81 28.02 4.73 -5.58
CA LEU A 81 27.43 4.21 -4.36
C LEU A 81 25.90 4.11 -4.57
N PRO A 82 25.27 2.99 -4.18
CA PRO A 82 23.82 2.86 -4.32
C PRO A 82 23.16 4.05 -3.65
N LYS A 83 22.36 4.78 -4.42
CA LYS A 83 21.63 5.96 -3.96
C LYS A 83 20.82 5.56 -2.73
N ARG A 84 21.11 6.21 -1.60
CA ARG A 84 20.42 5.98 -0.31
C ARG A 84 18.99 6.51 -0.28
N VAL A 85 18.56 7.14 -1.36
CA VAL A 85 17.24 7.76 -1.49
C VAL A 85 16.28 6.74 -2.10
N LEU A 86 15.03 6.77 -1.66
CA LEU A 86 13.96 6.03 -2.32
C LEU A 86 13.90 6.36 -3.81
N THR A 87 13.81 5.32 -4.63
CA THR A 87 13.71 5.44 -6.08
C THR A 87 12.44 6.22 -6.44
N LYS A 88 12.54 7.10 -7.44
CA LYS A 88 11.46 7.99 -7.89
C LYS A 88 11.40 8.07 -9.42
N PRO A 89 10.28 8.50 -10.02
CA PRO A 89 10.14 8.63 -11.47
C PRO A 89 11.20 9.54 -12.11
N GLU A 90 11.67 10.58 -11.41
CA GLU A 90 12.68 11.49 -11.98
C GLU A 90 14.12 10.95 -11.92
N ASP A 91 14.34 9.74 -11.41
CA ASP A 91 15.66 9.12 -11.48
C ASP A 91 16.02 8.81 -12.96
N GLU A 92 17.31 8.88 -13.30
CA GLU A 92 17.85 8.71 -14.67
C GLU A 92 17.36 7.43 -15.36
N ASN A 93 17.04 6.39 -14.59
CA ASN A 93 16.55 5.11 -15.12
C ASN A 93 15.10 5.16 -15.65
N PHE A 94 14.33 6.20 -15.31
CA PHE A 94 12.92 6.33 -15.66
C PHE A 94 12.61 7.60 -16.44
N ASP A 95 13.43 8.64 -16.35
CA ASP A 95 13.26 9.88 -17.14
C ASP A 95 11.85 10.51 -16.98
N GLY A 96 11.29 10.43 -15.77
CA GLY A 96 9.93 10.88 -15.47
C GLY A 96 8.82 9.89 -15.86
N ASP A 97 9.14 8.74 -16.47
CA ASP A 97 8.17 7.70 -16.80
C ASP A 97 7.68 6.97 -15.54
N VAL A 98 6.52 7.41 -15.07
CA VAL A 98 5.82 6.89 -13.89
C VAL A 98 5.42 5.43 -14.08
N ASP A 99 5.03 5.05 -15.29
CA ASP A 99 4.57 3.69 -15.57
C ASP A 99 5.76 2.73 -15.50
N ALA A 100 6.86 3.07 -16.18
CA ALA A 100 8.11 2.32 -16.09
C ALA A 100 8.63 2.26 -14.66
N PHE A 101 8.54 3.37 -13.91
CA PHE A 101 8.91 3.41 -12.50
C PHE A 101 8.07 2.45 -11.65
N LEU A 102 6.74 2.59 -11.68
CA LEU A 102 5.85 1.79 -10.84
C LEU A 102 5.95 0.31 -11.19
N VAL A 103 5.98 -0.03 -12.48
CA VAL A 103 6.14 -1.42 -12.94
C VAL A 103 7.49 -1.98 -12.51
N SER A 104 8.58 -1.21 -12.62
CA SER A 104 9.93 -1.65 -12.20
C SER A 104 10.03 -1.85 -10.69
N GLN A 105 9.50 -0.92 -9.88
CA GLN A 105 9.46 -1.06 -8.43
C GLN A 105 8.58 -2.25 -8.02
N TYR A 106 7.44 -2.40 -8.69
CA TYR A 106 6.50 -3.49 -8.50
C TYR A 106 7.16 -4.86 -8.74
N MET A 107 7.85 -5.06 -9.86
CA MET A 107 8.54 -6.32 -10.17
C MET A 107 9.67 -6.67 -9.18
N ARG A 108 10.06 -5.71 -8.34
CA ARG A 108 11.13 -5.82 -7.34
C ARG A 108 10.61 -5.71 -5.91
N VAL A 109 9.29 -5.73 -5.69
CA VAL A 109 8.75 -5.64 -4.34
C VAL A 109 9.24 -6.82 -3.50
N ASP A 110 9.55 -6.53 -2.24
CA ASP A 110 9.94 -7.57 -1.31
C ASP A 110 8.74 -8.46 -0.97
N TRP A 111 7.53 -7.88 -1.03
CA TRP A 111 6.31 -8.53 -0.59
C TRP A 111 5.07 -8.00 -1.32
N MET A 112 4.12 -8.91 -1.55
CA MET A 112 2.85 -8.62 -2.21
C MET A 112 1.73 -9.46 -1.58
N PRO A 113 0.61 -8.86 -1.14
CA PRO A 113 -0.59 -9.63 -0.79
C PRO A 113 -1.09 -10.36 -2.04
N SER A 114 -1.18 -11.68 -1.97
CA SER A 114 -1.68 -12.49 -3.09
C SER A 114 -3.18 -12.23 -3.28
N SER A 115 -3.62 -12.10 -4.53
CA SER A 115 -5.04 -12.09 -4.93
C SER A 115 -5.59 -13.50 -5.20
N GLN A 116 -4.78 -14.55 -5.03
CA GLN A 116 -5.21 -15.91 -5.32
C GLN A 116 -6.30 -16.33 -4.33
N GLN A 117 -7.47 -16.69 -4.87
CA GLN A 117 -8.61 -17.37 -4.22
C GLN A 117 -9.80 -16.55 -3.73
N SER A 118 -10.07 -15.38 -4.31
CA SER A 118 -11.24 -14.55 -3.96
C SER A 118 -11.24 -14.03 -2.52
N LEU A 119 -10.50 -14.61 -1.57
CA LEU A 119 -10.45 -14.21 -0.19
C LEU A 119 -9.72 -12.87 0.00
N SER A 120 -10.22 -12.04 0.92
CA SER A 120 -9.52 -10.85 1.37
C SER A 120 -8.15 -11.25 1.90
N SER A 121 -7.09 -10.73 1.30
CA SER A 121 -5.73 -10.90 1.82
C SER A 121 -5.27 -9.61 2.51
N GLY A 122 -4.46 -9.78 3.55
CA GLY A 122 -3.89 -8.69 4.32
C GLY A 122 -2.48 -9.07 4.76
N LEU A 123 -1.51 -8.19 4.55
CA LEU A 123 -0.13 -8.41 4.92
C LEU A 123 0.36 -7.29 5.83
N PHE A 124 0.96 -7.69 6.96
CA PHE A 124 1.65 -6.78 7.87
C PHE A 124 3.17 -6.86 7.71
N ARG A 125 3.82 -5.71 7.79
CA ARG A 125 5.27 -5.58 7.90
C ARG A 125 5.64 -4.54 8.95
N GLU A 126 6.57 -4.91 9.82
CA GLU A 126 7.17 -3.98 10.78
C GLU A 126 8.20 -3.10 10.08
N LEU A 127 8.23 -1.82 10.43
CA LEU A 127 9.19 -0.84 9.93
C LEU A 127 10.45 -0.90 10.80
N GLY A 128 11.42 -1.71 10.37
CA GLY A 128 12.71 -1.91 11.03
C GLY A 128 13.82 -1.04 10.45
N ASN A 129 15.06 -1.51 10.54
CA ASN A 129 16.25 -0.82 10.01
C ASN A 129 16.61 -1.22 8.56
N VAL A 130 15.66 -1.80 7.83
CA VAL A 130 15.85 -2.26 6.44
C VAL A 130 14.86 -1.56 5.52
N LYS A 131 15.37 -0.97 4.44
CA LYS A 131 14.57 -0.45 3.32
C LYS A 131 13.81 -1.60 2.66
N PHE A 132 12.54 -1.38 2.34
CA PHE A 132 11.76 -2.34 1.55
C PHE A 132 10.63 -1.66 0.78
N ASN A 133 10.11 -2.38 -0.21
CA ASN A 133 8.92 -2.03 -0.95
C ASN A 133 7.80 -3.07 -0.73
N LEU A 134 6.56 -2.58 -0.64
CA LEU A 134 5.34 -3.39 -0.63
C LEU A 134 4.44 -2.90 -1.76
N ALA A 135 3.76 -3.81 -2.45
CA ALA A 135 2.74 -3.42 -3.42
C ALA A 135 1.47 -4.24 -3.29
N VAL A 136 0.35 -3.62 -3.65
CA VAL A 136 -0.88 -4.31 -4.01
C VAL A 136 -1.05 -4.15 -5.52
N GLN A 137 -1.38 -5.25 -6.19
CA GLN A 137 -1.60 -5.29 -7.63
C GLN A 137 -2.99 -5.79 -7.95
N ASP A 138 -3.33 -5.78 -9.24
CA ASP A 138 -4.59 -6.31 -9.77
C ASP A 138 -5.80 -5.72 -9.05
N LEU A 139 -5.71 -4.44 -8.65
CA LEU A 139 -6.85 -3.67 -8.19
C LEU A 139 -7.74 -3.38 -9.41
N HIS A 140 -8.41 -4.40 -9.91
CA HIS A 140 -9.38 -4.31 -10.99
C HIS A 140 -10.75 -4.46 -10.35
N GLY A 141 -11.25 -3.37 -9.76
CA GLY A 141 -12.50 -3.38 -9.03
C GLY A 141 -12.40 -3.78 -7.55
N CYS A 142 -11.24 -4.20 -7.09
CA CYS A 142 -10.99 -4.48 -5.67
C CYS A 142 -10.78 -3.20 -4.85
N THR A 143 -11.18 -3.20 -3.58
CA THR A 143 -10.73 -2.21 -2.60
C THR A 143 -9.37 -2.60 -2.02
N SER A 144 -8.52 -1.62 -1.71
CA SER A 144 -7.36 -1.81 -0.84
C SER A 144 -7.45 -0.86 0.35
N VAL A 145 -7.38 -1.42 1.55
CA VAL A 145 -7.20 -0.63 2.79
C VAL A 145 -5.75 -0.75 3.23
N ILE A 146 -5.11 0.39 3.44
CA ILE A 146 -3.72 0.47 3.89
C ILE A 146 -3.68 1.24 5.20
N VAL A 147 -3.02 0.69 6.21
CA VAL A 147 -2.77 1.37 7.49
C VAL A 147 -1.27 1.46 7.72
N VAL A 148 -0.77 2.68 7.89
CA VAL A 148 0.64 2.98 8.11
C VAL A 148 0.80 3.63 9.48
N SER A 149 1.84 3.26 10.20
CA SER A 149 2.29 3.89 11.44
C SER A 149 3.81 4.01 11.42
N GLU A 150 4.39 4.66 12.41
CA GLU A 150 5.85 4.70 12.57
C GLU A 150 6.45 3.33 12.94
N LYS A 151 5.62 2.36 13.38
CA LYS A 151 6.05 0.99 13.73
C LYS A 151 5.81 -0.04 12.63
N GLY A 152 4.78 0.13 11.81
CA GLY A 152 4.38 -0.92 10.87
C GLY A 152 3.40 -0.45 9.80
N VAL A 153 3.33 -1.22 8.72
CA VAL A 153 2.40 -1.06 7.61
C VAL A 153 1.61 -2.35 7.41
N TRP A 154 0.31 -2.20 7.20
CA TRP A 154 -0.60 -3.28 6.86
C TRP A 154 -1.30 -2.88 5.57
N MET A 155 -1.24 -3.76 4.56
CA MET A 155 -1.85 -3.55 3.26
C MET A 155 -2.77 -4.72 2.96
N SER A 156 -3.98 -4.40 2.51
CA SER A 156 -4.95 -5.40 2.11
C SER A 156 -5.28 -5.36 0.63
N HIS A 157 -5.75 -6.49 0.14
CA HIS A 157 -6.40 -6.63 -1.13
C HIS A 157 -7.79 -7.23 -0.85
N MET A 158 -8.84 -6.41 -0.99
CA MET A 158 -10.21 -6.77 -0.67
C MET A 158 -11.09 -6.74 -1.94
N TRP A 159 -11.58 -7.92 -2.35
CA TRP A 159 -12.75 -8.23 -3.21
C TRP A 159 -13.39 -7.16 -4.12
N GLU A 160 -13.74 -7.56 -5.35
CA GLU A 160 -14.82 -6.94 -6.16
C GLU A 160 -16.15 -7.74 -6.09
N ASN A 161 -16.11 -9.09 -5.97
CA ASN A 161 -17.31 -9.95 -6.02
C ASN A 161 -17.09 -11.25 -5.19
N PRO A 162 -18.02 -11.69 -4.29
CA PRO A 162 -19.39 -11.22 -4.06
C PRO A 162 -19.57 -10.13 -2.99
N ALA A 163 -18.51 -9.48 -2.53
CA ALA A 163 -18.58 -8.63 -1.33
C ALA A 163 -19.46 -7.36 -1.44
N PHE A 164 -19.72 -6.87 -2.65
CA PHE A 164 -20.60 -5.72 -2.91
C PHE A 164 -21.89 -6.08 -3.67
N GLY A 165 -22.04 -7.36 -4.04
CA GLY A 165 -23.24 -7.89 -4.66
C GLY A 165 -24.39 -7.86 -3.66
N THR A 166 -25.48 -7.23 -4.08
CA THR A 166 -26.77 -7.12 -3.40
C THR A 166 -27.11 -8.34 -2.53
N GLU A 167 -27.22 -8.12 -1.22
CA GLU A 167 -28.00 -8.95 -0.30
C GLU A 167 -27.59 -10.43 -0.17
N GLY A 168 -26.29 -10.71 -0.06
CA GLY A 168 -25.85 -11.98 0.54
C GLY A 168 -26.24 -12.06 2.03
N PRO A 169 -26.86 -13.13 2.53
CA PRO A 169 -27.35 -13.25 3.92
C PRO A 169 -26.24 -13.30 4.99
N SER A 170 -24.96 -13.26 4.60
CA SER A 170 -23.84 -13.21 5.52
C SER A 170 -23.46 -11.77 5.83
N GLY A 171 -24.09 -11.19 6.86
CA GLY A 171 -23.68 -9.94 7.52
C GLY A 171 -22.30 -10.01 8.20
N GLU A 172 -21.37 -10.85 7.74
CA GLU A 172 -20.11 -11.17 8.41
C GLU A 172 -19.01 -10.12 8.21
N CYS A 173 -19.20 -9.13 7.34
CA CYS A 173 -18.31 -7.96 7.31
C CYS A 173 -18.53 -6.98 8.47
N ARG A 174 -19.47 -7.26 9.39
CA ARG A 174 -20.02 -6.25 10.31
C ARG A 174 -19.03 -5.75 11.37
N GLU A 175 -18.10 -6.55 11.89
CA GLU A 175 -17.32 -6.11 13.08
C GLU A 175 -15.80 -6.19 12.96
N HIS A 176 -15.25 -7.11 12.16
CA HIS A 176 -13.80 -7.30 12.08
C HIS A 176 -13.22 -6.92 10.70
N ILE A 177 -12.02 -6.32 10.66
CA ILE A 177 -11.23 -6.15 9.44
C ILE A 177 -10.18 -7.27 9.46
N PRO A 178 -10.34 -8.33 8.65
CA PRO A 178 -9.52 -9.54 8.72
C PRO A 178 -8.02 -9.25 8.77
N GLY A 179 -7.36 -9.75 9.81
CA GLY A 179 -5.91 -9.63 9.97
C GLY A 179 -5.40 -8.26 10.43
N LEU A 180 -6.24 -7.23 10.55
CA LEU A 180 -5.83 -5.90 11.04
C LEU A 180 -5.88 -5.80 12.56
N THR A 181 -6.94 -6.31 13.21
CA THR A 181 -7.17 -6.02 14.65
C THR A 181 -6.13 -6.65 15.59
N GLN A 182 -5.39 -7.66 15.14
CA GLN A 182 -4.27 -8.21 15.91
C GLN A 182 -3.15 -7.19 16.15
N PHE A 183 -3.14 -6.07 15.39
CA PHE A 183 -2.15 -5.00 15.50
C PHE A 183 -2.71 -3.72 16.14
N THR A 184 -3.97 -3.69 16.57
CA THR A 184 -4.63 -2.50 17.13
C THR A 184 -4.72 -2.51 18.66
N GLY A 185 -4.45 -3.66 19.30
CA GLY A 185 -4.44 -3.77 20.76
C GLY A 185 -3.22 -3.11 21.43
N ASN A 186 -3.15 -3.21 22.77
CA ASN A 186 -2.03 -2.69 23.55
C ASN A 186 -0.69 -3.27 23.08
N GLY A 187 0.29 -2.40 22.81
CA GLY A 187 1.60 -2.79 22.25
C GLY A 187 1.60 -3.07 20.74
N GLY A 188 0.44 -3.03 20.10
CA GLY A 188 0.27 -3.21 18.66
C GLY A 188 0.94 -2.09 17.84
N ALA A 189 1.04 -2.31 16.53
CA ALA A 189 1.66 -1.34 15.62
C ALA A 189 0.82 -0.07 15.46
N TYR A 190 -0.49 -0.14 15.71
CA TYR A 190 -1.43 0.95 15.43
C TYR A 190 -1.95 1.65 16.70
N ILE A 191 -1.17 1.67 17.78
CA ILE A 191 -1.48 2.50 18.95
C ILE A 191 -1.13 3.98 18.70
N ALA A 192 -1.72 4.89 19.47
CA ALA A 192 -1.58 6.34 19.29
C ALA A 192 -0.12 6.82 19.29
N ALA A 193 0.76 6.18 20.07
CA ALA A 193 2.19 6.49 20.15
C ALA A 193 2.92 6.40 18.80
N TYR A 194 2.49 5.48 17.92
CA TYR A 194 3.06 5.31 16.58
C TYR A 194 2.33 6.12 15.51
N LYS A 195 1.42 7.01 15.93
CA LYS A 195 0.72 8.00 15.09
C LYS A 195 0.17 7.36 13.79
N PRO A 196 -0.74 6.39 13.90
CA PRO A 196 -1.25 5.65 12.75
C PRO A 196 -2.05 6.55 11.80
N PHE A 197 -2.07 6.15 10.54
CA PHE A 197 -2.78 6.79 9.44
C PHE A 197 -3.35 5.72 8.51
N ALA A 198 -4.46 6.01 7.85
CA ALA A 198 -5.15 5.04 7.00
C ALA A 198 -5.50 5.61 5.62
N TYR A 199 -5.52 4.73 4.64
CA TYR A 199 -5.84 4.99 3.26
C TYR A 199 -6.85 3.95 2.76
N ILE A 200 -7.80 4.40 1.94
CA ILE A 200 -8.77 3.52 1.28
C ILE A 200 -8.69 3.80 -0.22
N PHE A 201 -8.29 2.80 -0.98
CA PHE A 201 -8.22 2.83 -2.44
C PHE A 201 -9.38 2.05 -3.01
N TYR A 202 -10.16 2.66 -3.90
CA TYR A 202 -11.33 2.01 -4.47
C TYR A 202 -11.56 2.37 -5.94
N PRO A 203 -12.19 1.47 -6.72
CA PRO A 203 -12.44 1.69 -8.14
C PRO A 203 -13.49 2.78 -8.37
N THR A 204 -13.38 3.48 -9.49
CA THR A 204 -14.44 4.31 -10.06
C THR A 204 -14.99 3.71 -11.35
N GLY A 205 -16.15 4.19 -11.79
CA GLY A 205 -16.50 4.13 -13.21
C GLY A 205 -17.33 2.92 -13.64
N THR A 206 -18.18 2.36 -12.78
CA THR A 206 -19.03 1.23 -13.20
C THR A 206 -20.18 1.61 -14.15
N GLN A 207 -20.30 2.89 -14.54
CA GLN A 207 -21.43 3.49 -15.27
C GLN A 207 -22.80 3.26 -14.59
N ASN A 208 -22.84 2.61 -13.43
CA ASN A 208 -24.03 2.23 -12.69
C ASN A 208 -24.10 3.05 -11.41
N LEU A 209 -24.93 4.11 -11.43
CA LEU A 209 -25.10 5.03 -10.29
C LEU A 209 -25.52 4.33 -9.00
N ASN A 210 -26.29 3.24 -9.08
CA ASN A 210 -26.70 2.48 -7.90
C ASN A 210 -25.53 1.70 -7.30
N TYR A 211 -24.68 1.12 -8.15
CA TYR A 211 -23.46 0.47 -7.71
C TYR A 211 -22.54 1.49 -7.02
N ASP A 212 -22.27 2.62 -7.67
CA ASP A 212 -21.38 3.66 -7.12
C ASP A 212 -21.90 4.20 -5.78
N ARG A 213 -23.21 4.37 -5.62
CA ARG A 213 -23.84 4.79 -4.35
C ARG A 213 -23.65 3.73 -3.25
N ALA A 214 -23.96 2.47 -3.53
CA ALA A 214 -23.83 1.38 -2.56
C ALA A 214 -22.36 1.18 -2.14
N TYR A 215 -21.47 1.27 -3.12
CA TYR A 215 -20.03 1.16 -2.92
C TYR A 215 -19.51 2.31 -2.03
N THR A 216 -19.89 3.55 -2.33
CA THR A 216 -19.53 4.74 -1.53
C THR A 216 -20.04 4.62 -0.10
N ALA A 217 -21.28 4.19 0.10
CA ALA A 217 -21.83 3.96 1.43
C ALA A 217 -21.00 2.93 2.22
N ARG A 218 -20.52 1.89 1.54
CA ARG A 218 -19.68 0.86 2.16
C ARG A 218 -18.27 1.35 2.48
N ILE A 219 -17.67 2.18 1.61
CA ILE A 219 -16.40 2.85 1.90
C ILE A 219 -16.51 3.75 3.14
N ASN A 220 -17.63 4.47 3.29
CA ASN A 220 -17.91 5.25 4.48
C ASN A 220 -18.03 4.39 5.74
N GLN A 221 -18.66 3.21 5.66
CA GLN A 221 -18.70 2.25 6.77
C GLN A 221 -17.29 1.77 7.16
N PHE A 222 -16.43 1.46 6.18
CA PHE A 222 -15.03 1.09 6.45
C PHE A 222 -14.25 2.23 7.11
N SER A 223 -14.43 3.45 6.62
CA SER A 223 -13.79 4.64 7.18
C SER A 223 -14.15 4.83 8.66
N GLN A 224 -15.44 4.77 8.99
CA GLN A 224 -15.91 4.85 10.39
C GLN A 224 -15.37 3.69 11.24
N LYS A 225 -15.32 2.48 10.69
CA LYS A 225 -14.80 1.31 11.40
C LYS A 225 -13.31 1.45 11.72
N LEU A 226 -12.51 1.92 10.77
CA LEU A 226 -11.09 2.22 10.98
C LEU A 226 -10.89 3.25 12.09
N GLN A 227 -11.70 4.32 12.11
CA GLN A 227 -11.65 5.34 13.17
C GLN A 227 -12.00 4.81 14.57
N ARG A 228 -12.86 3.79 14.66
CA ARG A 228 -13.18 3.14 15.94
C ARG A 228 -12.10 2.15 16.39
N LEU A 229 -11.51 1.43 15.43
CA LEU A 229 -10.51 0.39 15.70
C LEU A 229 -9.12 0.97 16.00
N ILE A 230 -8.80 2.12 15.42
CA ILE A 230 -7.47 2.73 15.46
C ILE A 230 -7.60 4.18 15.92
N PRO A 231 -6.75 4.65 16.85
CA PRO A 231 -6.74 6.05 17.29
C PRO A 231 -6.14 6.98 16.22
N LEU A 232 -6.85 7.12 15.10
CA LEU A 232 -6.46 7.98 13.98
C LEU A 232 -6.66 9.45 14.37
N LYS A 233 -5.65 10.30 14.11
CA LYS A 233 -5.76 11.75 14.31
C LYS A 233 -6.59 12.47 13.26
N ALA A 234 -6.76 11.83 12.09
CA ALA A 234 -7.53 12.34 10.97
C ALA A 234 -8.32 11.19 10.33
N PRO A 235 -9.43 11.47 9.63
CA PRO A 235 -10.13 10.46 8.85
C PRO A 235 -9.21 9.78 7.83
N PRO A 236 -9.46 8.49 7.50
CA PRO A 236 -8.76 7.82 6.42
C PRO A 236 -8.82 8.64 5.12
N LEU A 237 -7.71 8.74 4.40
CA LEU A 237 -7.69 9.36 3.08
C LEU A 237 -8.25 8.39 2.05
N ILE A 238 -9.20 8.86 1.25
CA ILE A 238 -9.90 8.03 0.29
C ILE A 238 -9.44 8.42 -1.11
N TYR A 239 -8.92 7.44 -1.85
CA TYR A 239 -8.45 7.62 -3.21
C TYR A 239 -9.25 6.74 -4.16
N GLN A 240 -9.68 7.37 -5.24
CA GLN A 240 -10.27 6.72 -6.39
C GLN A 240 -9.19 6.30 -7.37
N TYR A 241 -9.39 5.15 -8.01
CA TYR A 241 -8.53 4.64 -9.07
C TYR A 241 -9.40 4.10 -10.22
N ASP A 242 -8.85 4.02 -11.44
CA ASP A 242 -9.56 3.55 -12.62
C ASP A 242 -9.68 2.03 -12.61
N CYS A 243 -10.92 1.51 -12.65
CA CYS A 243 -11.17 0.07 -12.64
C CYS A 243 -10.80 -0.63 -13.95
N THR A 244 -10.40 0.10 -15.00
CA THR A 244 -10.02 -0.51 -16.27
C THR A 244 -8.90 -1.53 -16.07
N ARG A 245 -9.09 -2.71 -16.67
CA ARG A 245 -8.16 -3.82 -16.52
C ARG A 245 -6.84 -3.47 -17.21
N GLY A 246 -5.85 -3.08 -16.42
CA GLY A 246 -4.48 -2.89 -16.86
C GLY A 246 -3.74 -4.21 -17.08
N ASN A 247 -2.71 -4.19 -17.91
CA ASN A 247 -1.75 -5.29 -18.01
C ASN A 247 -0.82 -5.30 -16.77
N MET A 248 -0.21 -6.44 -16.46
CA MET A 248 0.89 -6.57 -15.49
C MET A 248 2.05 -5.59 -15.78
N MET A 249 2.20 -5.18 -17.04
CA MET A 249 3.22 -4.23 -17.52
C MET A 249 2.78 -2.76 -17.49
N GLU A 250 1.61 -2.45 -16.94
CA GLU A 250 1.11 -1.07 -16.79
C GLU A 250 1.03 -0.70 -15.31
N ALA A 251 1.13 0.59 -14.96
CA ALA A 251 0.95 1.03 -13.58
C ALA A 251 -0.49 0.85 -13.06
N ARG A 252 -1.45 0.68 -13.97
CA ARG A 252 -2.87 0.48 -13.64
C ARG A 252 -3.10 -0.70 -12.71
N GLY A 253 -4.06 -0.54 -11.81
CA GLY A 253 -4.45 -1.43 -10.73
C GLY A 253 -3.40 -1.59 -9.64
N LYS A 254 -2.47 -0.63 -9.44
CA LYS A 254 -1.34 -0.80 -8.50
C LYS A 254 -1.23 0.31 -7.47
N VAL A 255 -0.89 -0.10 -6.26
CA VAL A 255 -0.51 0.78 -5.15
C VAL A 255 0.84 0.32 -4.62
N LEU A 256 1.80 1.23 -4.52
CA LEU A 256 3.16 0.96 -4.06
C LEU A 256 3.45 1.74 -2.78
N PHE A 257 3.84 1.03 -1.73
CA PHE A 257 4.40 1.58 -0.51
C PHE A 257 5.93 1.38 -0.50
N GLN A 258 6.66 2.45 -0.22
CA GLN A 258 8.12 2.43 -0.07
C GLN A 258 8.49 2.88 1.34
N TYR A 259 9.48 2.23 1.94
CA TYR A 259 10.02 2.59 3.26
C TYR A 259 11.54 2.70 3.22
N GLU A 260 12.07 3.78 3.80
CA GLU A 260 13.50 4.02 4.01
C GLU A 260 13.75 4.41 5.48
N PRO A 261 14.44 3.58 6.27
CA PRO A 261 14.74 3.88 7.67
C PRO A 261 15.70 5.06 7.86
N ASN A 262 16.56 5.35 6.88
CA ASN A 262 17.63 6.34 6.97
C ASN A 262 17.66 7.24 5.72
N GLU A 263 16.57 7.97 5.48
CA GLU A 263 16.44 8.84 4.32
C GLU A 263 17.40 10.04 4.42
N ARG A 264 17.51 10.63 5.62
CA ARG A 264 18.48 11.68 5.90
C ARG A 264 18.87 11.73 7.37
N VAL A 265 20.03 12.33 7.65
CA VAL A 265 20.49 12.66 9.01
C VAL A 265 20.50 14.18 9.13
N MET A 266 19.71 14.72 10.05
CA MET A 266 19.63 16.15 10.33
C MET A 266 20.52 16.48 11.53
N GLN A 267 21.30 17.56 11.46
CA GLN A 267 21.99 18.07 12.65
C GLN A 267 21.00 18.85 13.51
N THR A 268 20.85 18.46 14.77
CA THR A 268 20.02 19.15 15.77
C THR A 268 20.91 19.61 16.93
N ASN A 269 20.38 20.45 17.81
CA ASN A 269 21.11 20.87 19.02
C ASN A 269 21.47 19.67 19.93
N ASP A 270 20.69 18.59 19.85
CA ASP A 270 20.90 17.35 20.62
C ASP A 270 21.76 16.32 19.86
N GLY A 271 22.33 16.71 18.72
CA GLY A 271 23.16 15.88 17.86
C GLY A 271 22.46 15.41 16.57
N PRO A 272 23.06 14.45 15.85
CA PRO A 272 22.52 13.96 14.58
C PRO A 272 21.23 13.14 14.80
N LEU A 273 20.15 13.55 14.15
CA LEU A 273 18.86 12.89 14.15
C LEU A 273 18.65 12.14 12.82
N GLN A 274 18.64 10.80 12.87
CA GLN A 274 18.24 9.98 11.72
C GLN A 274 16.73 10.14 11.49
N GLN A 275 16.34 10.40 10.24
CA GLN A 275 14.95 10.50 9.83
C GLN A 275 14.56 9.34 8.92
N ALA A 276 13.51 8.61 9.30
CA ALA A 276 12.87 7.61 8.49
C ALA A 276 11.80 8.24 7.59
N GLN A 277 11.50 7.57 6.48
CA GLN A 277 10.53 8.01 5.50
C GLN A 277 9.64 6.85 5.02
N SER A 278 8.38 7.15 4.72
CA SER A 278 7.57 6.34 3.81
C SER A 278 6.95 7.17 2.70
N ARG A 279 6.69 6.51 1.57
CA ARG A 279 5.96 7.05 0.42
C ARG A 279 4.90 6.06 -0.02
N LEU A 280 3.76 6.59 -0.44
CA LEU A 280 2.67 5.82 -1.03
C LEU A 280 2.37 6.38 -2.42
N TRP A 281 2.38 5.50 -3.41
CA TRP A 281 2.09 5.80 -4.79
C TRP A 281 0.81 5.09 -5.22
N LEU A 282 0.03 5.79 -6.04
CA LEU A 282 -1.15 5.25 -6.69
C LEU A 282 -0.91 5.32 -8.20
N GLU A 283 -1.42 4.33 -8.92
CA GLU A 283 -1.43 4.25 -10.38
C GLU A 283 -1.59 5.61 -11.10
N ASN A 284 -0.91 5.75 -12.24
CA ASN A 284 -1.04 6.87 -13.19
C ASN A 284 -0.89 8.27 -12.57
N ARG A 285 -0.33 8.40 -11.37
CA ARG A 285 -0.06 9.70 -10.74
C ARG A 285 1.42 10.05 -10.85
N PRO A 286 1.76 11.24 -11.37
CA PRO A 286 3.15 11.67 -11.48
C PRO A 286 3.84 11.88 -10.14
N THR A 287 3.06 11.97 -9.06
CA THR A 287 3.56 12.18 -7.71
C THR A 287 2.95 11.18 -6.75
N TYR A 288 3.66 10.94 -5.65
CA TYR A 288 3.14 10.15 -4.54
C TYR A 288 1.84 10.77 -4.00
N VAL A 289 0.90 9.92 -3.58
CA VAL A 289 -0.33 10.37 -2.94
C VAL A 289 -0.12 10.74 -1.48
N HIS A 290 0.93 10.19 -0.87
CA HIS A 290 1.33 10.51 0.49
C HIS A 290 2.83 10.31 0.70
N GLN A 291 3.42 11.19 1.49
CA GLN A 291 4.80 11.09 1.95
C GLN A 291 4.86 11.55 3.40
N ARG A 292 5.60 10.81 4.22
CA ARG A 292 5.78 11.16 5.63
C ARG A 292 7.19 10.88 6.08
N TYR A 293 7.64 11.74 7.00
CA TYR A 293 8.92 11.64 7.67
C TYR A 293 8.71 11.59 9.19
N TRP A 294 9.59 10.89 9.90
CA TRP A 294 9.62 10.89 11.36
C TRP A 294 11.04 10.60 11.88
N PRO A 295 11.39 11.04 13.10
CA PRO A 295 12.60 10.59 13.78
C PRO A 295 12.64 9.07 13.83
N ALA A 296 13.73 8.45 13.36
CA ALA A 296 13.86 7.01 13.37
C ALA A 296 13.81 6.49 14.81
N TRP A 297 12.96 5.49 15.06
CA TRP A 297 12.90 4.81 16.34
C TRP A 297 14.19 3.98 16.56
N PRO A 298 14.52 3.60 17.82
CA PRO A 298 15.76 2.85 18.10
C PRO A 298 15.95 1.59 17.25
N TRP A 299 14.88 0.86 16.92
CA TRP A 299 14.93 -0.34 16.06
C TRP A 299 14.98 -0.03 14.56
N GLN A 300 14.81 1.22 14.16
CA GLN A 300 14.96 1.72 12.79
C GLN A 300 16.35 2.30 12.53
N MET A 301 17.14 2.51 13.58
CA MET A 301 18.50 3.05 13.46
C MET A 301 19.37 2.08 12.64
N VAL A 302 20.02 2.61 11.61
CA VAL A 302 20.93 1.82 10.78
C VAL A 302 22.31 1.89 11.44
N ALA A 303 22.80 0.74 11.92
CA ALA A 303 24.14 0.66 12.50
C ALA A 303 25.17 1.03 11.43
N GLY A 304 25.94 2.10 11.64
CA GLY A 304 27.14 2.36 10.83
C GLY A 304 27.12 3.55 9.87
N ASN A 305 26.43 4.66 10.18
CA ASN A 305 26.80 5.95 9.56
C ASN A 305 28.15 6.50 10.05
N ALA A 306 28.98 5.71 10.76
CA ALA A 306 30.33 6.06 11.17
C ALA A 306 31.26 6.45 9.99
N ASN A 307 30.92 6.02 8.76
CA ASN A 307 31.69 6.37 7.56
C ASN A 307 31.32 7.72 6.93
N GLN A 308 30.35 8.46 7.46
CA GLN A 308 29.98 9.78 6.95
C GLN A 308 31.04 10.87 7.23
N LYS A 309 32.07 10.55 8.03
CA LYS A 309 33.15 11.49 8.40
C LYS A 309 34.16 11.77 7.29
N ARG A 310 34.10 11.09 6.12
CA ARG A 310 35.18 11.17 5.13
C ARG A 310 35.02 12.27 4.07
N ASP A 311 33.83 12.86 3.91
CA ASP A 311 33.58 13.81 2.81
C ASP A 311 33.65 15.29 3.23
N THR A 312 33.88 15.60 4.51
CA THR A 312 33.98 16.99 5.00
C THR A 312 35.42 17.50 5.14
N ALA A 313 36.43 16.72 4.74
CA ALA A 313 37.84 17.13 4.83
C ALA A 313 38.41 17.53 3.44
N SER A 314 37.94 18.66 2.91
CA SER A 314 38.62 19.41 1.83
C SER A 314 39.11 20.76 2.34
N GLY A 315 39.62 20.79 3.58
CA GLY A 315 40.40 21.90 4.10
C GLY A 315 41.78 21.38 4.42
N THR A 316 42.74 21.60 3.52
CA THR A 316 44.16 21.38 3.76
C THR A 316 44.62 22.27 4.91
N PRO A 317 45.02 21.76 6.09
CA PRO A 317 45.72 22.55 7.07
C PRO A 317 47.20 22.32 6.83
N SER A 318 47.83 23.24 6.09
CA SER A 318 49.28 23.42 6.13
C SER A 318 49.64 23.98 7.51
N SER A 319 49.98 23.12 8.47
CA SER A 319 51.02 23.35 9.47
C SER A 319 51.07 22.21 10.49
N THR A 320 52.25 21.61 10.59
CA THR A 320 52.72 20.76 11.69
C THR A 320 52.58 21.52 13.01
N PRO A 321 52.20 20.84 14.11
CA PRO A 321 53.21 20.64 15.15
C PRO A 321 53.12 19.32 15.93
N ASN A 322 54.26 19.01 16.55
CA ASN A 322 54.51 17.99 17.57
C ASN A 322 53.48 18.00 18.72
N SER A 323 53.25 16.83 19.31
CA SER A 323 53.46 16.54 20.75
C SER A 323 52.35 15.70 21.41
N THR A 324 52.79 14.58 21.97
CA THR A 324 52.43 13.95 23.26
C THR A 324 51.03 13.32 23.46
N LEU A 325 51.10 12.01 23.74
CA LEU A 325 50.10 11.09 24.26
C LEU A 325 49.55 11.57 25.61
N ASP A 326 48.23 11.60 25.77
CA ASP A 326 47.56 11.30 27.04
C ASP A 326 46.12 10.81 26.77
N ASP A 327 45.80 9.68 27.39
CA ASP A 327 44.51 8.96 27.37
C ASP A 327 43.45 9.68 28.21
N PRO A 328 42.15 9.57 27.89
CA PRO A 328 41.22 9.29 28.97
C PRO A 328 40.06 8.33 28.68
N GLU A 329 39.71 7.66 29.79
CA GLU A 329 38.52 6.86 30.10
C GLU A 329 37.22 7.25 29.39
N THR A 330 36.58 6.25 28.79
CA THR A 330 35.25 6.35 28.18
C THR A 330 34.17 6.14 29.25
N THR A 331 33.53 7.23 29.68
CA THR A 331 32.34 7.17 30.55
C THR A 331 31.07 7.01 29.69
N LEU A 332 30.34 5.92 29.91
CA LEU A 332 29.08 5.59 29.23
C LEU A 332 27.92 6.44 29.77
N THR A 333 27.54 7.50 29.05
CA THR A 333 26.40 8.35 29.39
C THR A 333 25.08 7.69 28.98
N ARG A 334 24.24 7.42 29.97
CA ARG A 334 22.85 6.95 29.83
C ARG A 334 22.02 8.03 29.13
N GLN A 335 21.64 7.83 27.87
CA GLN A 335 20.73 8.72 27.15
C GLN A 335 19.34 8.70 27.78
N ILE A 336 18.92 9.83 28.32
CA ILE A 336 17.56 10.12 28.77
C ILE A 336 16.79 10.59 27.54
N PHE A 337 15.69 9.90 27.21
CA PHE A 337 14.81 10.29 26.11
C PHE A 337 14.10 11.61 26.47
N PRO A 338 14.15 12.65 25.62
CA PRO A 338 13.22 13.76 25.75
C PRO A 338 11.81 13.26 25.42
N THR A 339 10.86 13.54 26.30
CA THR A 339 9.42 13.38 26.06
C THR A 339 9.03 14.05 24.75
N LEU A 340 8.46 13.26 23.83
CA LEU A 340 8.22 13.57 22.41
C LEU A 340 7.04 14.53 22.18
N ASP A 341 6.82 15.51 23.06
CA ASP A 341 5.69 16.46 23.00
C ASP A 341 6.09 17.84 22.45
N THR A 342 7.36 18.06 22.10
CA THR A 342 7.85 19.38 21.63
C THR A 342 8.71 19.28 20.37
N LEU A 343 8.26 18.51 19.38
CA LEU A 343 8.69 18.73 17.99
C LEU A 343 7.51 19.35 17.25
N SER A 344 7.52 20.67 17.21
CA SER A 344 6.67 21.49 16.36
C SER A 344 6.76 20.99 14.92
N THR A 345 5.59 20.76 14.33
CA THR A 345 5.41 20.59 12.89
C THR A 345 6.10 21.76 12.20
N ILE A 346 7.28 21.53 11.60
CA ILE A 346 7.83 22.46 10.61
C ILE A 346 6.91 22.31 9.39
N SER A 347 5.86 23.13 9.37
CA SER A 347 5.09 23.39 8.17
C SER A 347 6.04 24.08 7.20
N LEU A 348 6.50 23.35 6.19
CA LEU A 348 7.15 23.97 5.05
C LEU A 348 6.05 24.78 4.35
N ASP A 349 6.16 26.09 4.43
CA ASP A 349 5.32 27.06 3.75
C ASP A 349 5.55 26.89 2.24
N ASP A 350 4.70 26.10 1.60
CA ASP A 350 4.68 25.92 0.15
C ASP A 350 3.70 26.95 -0.40
N SER A 351 4.24 28.10 -0.76
CA SER A 351 3.57 29.19 -1.46
C SER A 351 3.04 28.67 -2.80
N ARG A 352 1.78 28.24 -2.82
CA ARG A 352 1.08 27.89 -4.05
C ARG A 352 0.19 29.04 -4.49
N GLU A 353 0.62 29.68 -5.58
CA GLU A 353 -0.16 30.62 -6.37
C GLU A 353 -1.55 30.07 -6.68
N TYR A 354 -2.54 30.87 -6.33
CA TYR A 354 -3.96 30.66 -6.62
C TYR A 354 -4.18 30.88 -8.13
N SER A 355 -4.13 29.82 -8.92
CA SER A 355 -4.61 29.87 -10.31
C SER A 355 -6.11 29.59 -10.32
N HIS A 356 -6.91 30.67 -10.38
CA HIS A 356 -8.33 30.61 -10.69
C HIS A 356 -8.52 29.96 -12.06
N THR A 357 -9.09 28.75 -12.09
CA THR A 357 -9.67 28.19 -13.32
C THR A 357 -11.16 28.45 -13.26
N THR A 358 -11.61 29.40 -14.08
CA THR A 358 -13.02 29.74 -14.27
C THR A 358 -13.73 28.56 -14.93
N LEU A 359 -14.69 27.97 -14.23
CA LEU A 359 -15.63 26.99 -14.78
C LEU A 359 -16.89 27.77 -15.18
N ASP A 360 -17.11 27.87 -16.48
CA ASP A 360 -18.35 28.37 -17.09
C ASP A 360 -19.48 27.38 -16.74
N GLU A 361 -20.35 27.76 -15.81
CA GLU A 361 -21.67 27.14 -15.64
C GLU A 361 -22.72 28.05 -16.29
N THR A 362 -23.27 27.57 -17.40
CA THR A 362 -24.44 28.15 -18.05
C THR A 362 -25.69 27.79 -17.23
N PRO A 363 -26.51 28.75 -16.77
CA PRO A 363 -27.71 28.44 -16.02
C PRO A 363 -28.85 28.01 -16.96
N ILE A 364 -29.33 26.78 -16.79
CA ILE A 364 -30.57 26.30 -17.42
C ILE A 364 -31.74 26.83 -16.61
N ALA A 365 -32.56 27.66 -17.26
CA ALA A 365 -33.80 28.21 -16.71
C ALA A 365 -34.87 27.11 -16.51
N SER A 366 -35.51 27.14 -15.34
CA SER A 366 -36.74 26.39 -15.06
C SER A 366 -37.93 26.98 -15.84
N PRO A 367 -38.75 26.17 -16.53
CA PRO A 367 -40.04 26.65 -17.02
C PRO A 367 -41.08 26.59 -15.89
N ALA A 368 -41.76 27.71 -15.70
CA ALA A 368 -43.03 27.78 -15.00
C ALA A 368 -44.11 27.08 -15.84
N SER A 369 -44.94 26.26 -15.20
CA SER A 369 -46.26 25.92 -15.75
C SER A 369 -47.25 25.77 -14.61
N GLU A 370 -48.18 26.72 -14.57
CA GLU A 370 -49.51 26.57 -13.98
C GLU A 370 -50.21 25.33 -14.55
N ALA A 371 -50.80 24.51 -13.68
CA ALA A 371 -51.92 23.66 -14.03
C ALA A 371 -52.78 23.42 -12.79
N LYS A 372 -53.96 24.03 -12.82
CA LYS A 372 -55.08 23.92 -11.89
C LYS A 372 -55.84 22.62 -12.19
N PRO A 373 -56.14 21.75 -11.22
CA PRO A 373 -57.13 20.69 -11.41
C PRO A 373 -58.45 21.09 -10.74
N ASP A 374 -59.45 21.36 -11.59
CA ASP A 374 -60.86 21.30 -11.22
C ASP A 374 -61.29 19.83 -11.24
N SER A 375 -61.69 19.30 -10.08
CA SER A 375 -62.53 18.10 -10.01
C SER A 375 -63.38 18.14 -8.73
N LEU A 376 -64.58 18.69 -8.88
CA LEU A 376 -65.68 18.58 -7.92
C LEU A 376 -66.85 18.00 -8.72
N ILE A 377 -67.10 16.71 -8.54
CA ILE A 377 -68.38 16.08 -8.82
C ILE A 377 -68.77 15.40 -7.52
N ASP A 378 -69.75 16.01 -6.84
CA ASP A 378 -70.64 15.34 -5.90
C ASP A 378 -72.05 15.87 -6.20
N ILE A 379 -72.96 14.90 -6.45
CA ILE A 379 -74.42 14.96 -6.68
C ILE A 379 -74.88 15.36 -8.08
#